data_AF-A0A1M7RDS5-F1
#
_entry.id   AF-A0A1M7RDS5-F1
#
_cell.length_a   1.000
_cell.length_b   1.000
_cell.length_c   1.000
_cell.angle_alpha   90.00
_cell.angle_beta   90.00
_cell.angle_gamma   90.00
#
_symmetry.space_group_name_H-M   'P 1'
#
loop_
_entity.id
_entity.type
_entity.pdbx_description
1 polymer ?
#
loop_
_entity_poly.entity_id
_entity_poly.type
_entity_poly.pdbx_seq_one_letter_code
_entity_poly.pdbx_strand_id
1 'polypeptide(L)'
;MFPANDHPLLPGDHNLWARHPGEQVWRVQINLEPITAGTWAYRRDPRVTRPVAEASWRSGRVTCINPAVQLPWKARSPRDRDEQDYRLVHPRLPAAERRWLRDAVRLAHPESPWAAGD
;
A
#
# COMPACT_ATOMS: atom_id res chain seq x y z
N MET A 1 -7.74 26.62 -2.86
CA MET A 1 -7.94 25.43 -2.01
C MET A 1 -8.53 24.35 -2.90
N PHE A 2 -7.89 23.18 -3.03
CA PHE A 2 -8.49 22.06 -3.78
C PHE A 2 -9.61 21.47 -2.92
N PRO A 3 -10.87 21.45 -3.37
CA PRO A 3 -11.90 20.73 -2.64
C PRO A 3 -11.50 19.26 -2.63
N ALA A 4 -11.39 18.71 -1.43
CA ALA A 4 -10.90 17.37 -1.17
C ALA A 4 -12.09 16.57 -0.66
N ASN A 5 -12.56 15.63 -1.49
CA ASN A 5 -13.90 15.02 -1.48
C ASN A 5 -15.04 16.08 -1.57
N ASP A 6 -16.22 15.68 -2.04
CA ASP A 6 -17.43 16.53 -1.96
C ASP A 6 -18.09 16.45 -0.55
N HIS A 7 -17.39 15.85 0.42
CA HIS A 7 -17.80 15.68 1.81
C HIS A 7 -16.59 15.87 2.76
N PRO A 8 -16.82 16.24 4.04
CA PRO A 8 -15.76 16.24 5.06
C PRO A 8 -15.12 14.85 5.20
N LEU A 9 -13.83 14.79 5.56
CA LEU A 9 -13.19 13.54 5.95
C LEU A 9 -13.82 13.00 7.24
N LEU A 10 -14.38 11.80 7.18
CA LEU A 10 -15.02 11.13 8.30
C LEU A 10 -14.10 10.06 8.91
N PRO A 11 -14.30 9.70 10.19
CA PRO A 11 -13.65 8.52 10.77
C PRO A 11 -13.91 7.28 9.91
N GLY A 12 -12.84 6.59 9.48
CA GLY A 12 -12.92 5.45 8.58
C GLY A 12 -12.72 5.79 7.10
N ASP A 13 -12.59 7.06 6.74
CA ASP A 13 -12.11 7.43 5.41
C ASP A 13 -10.62 7.09 5.27
N HIS A 14 -10.29 6.44 4.16
CA HIS A 14 -8.92 6.02 3.86
C HIS A 14 -8.39 6.60 2.55
N ASN A 15 -9.19 7.42 1.89
CA ASN A 15 -8.85 8.05 0.64
C ASN A 15 -9.39 9.48 0.61
N LEU A 16 -8.55 10.39 0.16
CA LEU A 16 -8.91 11.75 -0.15
C LEU A 16 -8.73 11.95 -1.65
N TRP A 17 -9.81 12.25 -2.35
CA TRP A 17 -9.79 12.55 -3.77
C TRP A 17 -9.84 14.07 -3.96
N ALA A 18 -9.00 14.58 -4.86
CA ALA A 18 -8.92 16.01 -5.16
C ALA A 18 -9.07 16.26 -6.67
N ARG A 19 -9.76 17.37 -6.97
CA ARG A 19 -9.96 17.89 -8.33
C ARG A 19 -9.91 19.41 -8.33
N HIS A 20 -9.78 20.02 -9.50
CA HIS A 20 -9.94 21.47 -9.61
C HIS A 20 -11.39 21.88 -9.30
N PRO A 21 -11.61 23.03 -8.63
CA PRO A 21 -12.95 23.56 -8.44
C PRO A 21 -13.72 23.68 -9.76
N GLY A 22 -14.95 23.17 -9.81
CA GLY A 22 -15.80 23.19 -11.00
C GLY A 22 -15.54 22.07 -12.02
N GLU A 23 -14.48 21.26 -11.86
CA GLU A 23 -14.29 20.06 -12.67
C GLU A 23 -15.08 18.88 -12.13
N GLN A 24 -15.46 17.95 -13.02
CA GLN A 24 -16.07 16.69 -12.62
C GLN A 24 -15.06 15.54 -12.48
N VAL A 25 -13.86 15.70 -13.03
CA VAL A 25 -12.84 14.64 -13.10
C VAL A 25 -11.89 14.71 -11.92
N TRP A 26 -11.76 13.62 -11.18
CA TRP A 26 -10.77 13.47 -10.12
C TRP A 26 -9.34 13.42 -10.69
N ARG A 27 -8.43 14.20 -10.10
CA ARG A 27 -7.04 14.33 -10.58
C ARG A 27 -6.05 13.61 -9.70
N VAL A 28 -6.28 13.60 -8.39
CA VAL A 28 -5.35 13.05 -7.41
C VAL A 28 -6.12 12.25 -6.37
N GLN A 29 -5.54 11.12 -5.97
CA GLN A 29 -5.94 10.35 -4.80
C GLN A 29 -4.80 10.38 -3.78
N ILE A 30 -5.12 10.62 -2.53
CA ILE A 30 -4.21 10.52 -1.39
C ILE A 30 -4.76 9.43 -0.48
N ASN A 31 -3.98 8.35 -0.30
CA ASN A 31 -4.33 7.29 0.64
C ASN A 31 -3.95 7.69 2.06
N LEU A 32 -4.86 7.48 3.01
CA LEU A 32 -4.64 7.71 4.43
C LEU A 32 -4.35 6.38 5.11
N GLU A 33 -3.14 6.25 5.64
CA GLU A 33 -2.65 5.00 6.25
C GLU A 33 -2.63 5.14 7.79
N PRO A 34 -3.08 4.11 8.53
CA PRO A 34 -3.07 4.15 9.99
C PRO A 34 -1.64 4.01 10.51
N ILE A 35 -1.19 5.02 11.26
CA ILE A 35 0.11 5.02 11.95
C ILE A 35 -0.15 5.32 13.42
N THR A 36 0.27 4.39 14.28
CA THR A 36 0.19 4.55 15.74
C THR A 36 1.59 4.42 16.32
N ALA A 37 2.04 5.43 17.07
CA ALA A 37 3.37 5.44 17.71
C ALA A 37 4.54 5.06 16.77
N GLY A 38 4.50 5.53 15.52
CA GLY A 38 5.54 5.23 14.52
C GLY A 38 5.46 3.85 13.87
N THR A 39 4.38 3.10 14.11
CA THR A 39 4.11 1.81 13.48
C THR A 39 2.96 1.93 12.48
N TRP A 40 3.22 1.56 11.23
CA TRP A 40 2.20 1.37 10.21
C TRP A 40 1.51 0.01 10.41
N ALA A 41 0.20 -0.02 10.20
CA ALA A 41 -0.58 -1.25 10.20
C ALA A 41 -1.30 -1.44 8.87
N TYR A 42 -1.24 -2.66 8.33
CA TYR A 42 -1.99 -3.01 7.14
C TYR A 42 -3.47 -3.06 7.46
N ARG A 43 -4.24 -2.13 6.90
CA ARG A 43 -5.65 -1.97 7.27
C ARG A 43 -6.53 -3.19 7.02
N ARG A 44 -6.21 -4.05 6.05
CA ARG A 44 -7.01 -5.27 5.81
C ARG A 44 -6.71 -6.39 6.81
N ASP A 45 -5.55 -6.34 7.47
CA ASP A 45 -5.17 -7.26 8.54
C ASP A 45 -4.16 -6.57 9.48
N PRO A 46 -4.62 -5.99 10.61
CA PRO A 46 -3.77 -5.24 11.53
C PRO A 46 -2.66 -6.03 12.20
N ARG A 47 -2.62 -7.37 12.03
CA ARG A 47 -1.48 -8.20 12.48
C ARG A 47 -0.24 -7.97 11.62
N VAL A 48 -0.43 -7.59 10.35
CA VAL A 48 0.65 -7.17 9.48
C VAL A 48 0.99 -5.72 9.81
N THR A 49 2.12 -5.54 10.49
CA THR A 49 2.59 -4.23 10.94
C THR A 49 4.04 -4.01 10.54
N ARG A 50 4.46 -2.73 10.57
CA ARG A 50 5.84 -2.37 10.29
C ARG A 50 6.21 -1.00 10.86
N PRO A 51 7.44 -0.78 11.38
CA PRO A 51 7.91 0.57 11.69
C PRO A 51 7.84 1.47 10.45
N VAL A 52 7.42 2.72 10.60
CA VAL A 52 7.28 3.67 9.47
C VAL A 52 8.59 3.83 8.69
N ALA A 53 9.73 3.77 9.39
CA ALA A 53 11.05 3.84 8.78
C ALA A 53 11.32 2.69 7.79
N GLU A 54 10.76 1.51 8.04
CA GLU A 54 10.85 0.34 7.15
C GLU A 54 9.68 0.27 6.16
N ALA A 55 8.53 0.85 6.51
CA ALA A 55 7.40 0.98 5.60
C ALA A 55 7.61 2.05 4.52
N SER A 56 8.67 2.85 4.65
CA SER A 56 9.07 3.88 3.71
C SER A 56 10.34 3.48 2.96
N TRP A 57 10.49 3.96 1.74
CA TRP A 57 11.69 3.78 0.92
C TRP A 57 12.06 5.10 0.25
N ARG A 58 13.35 5.39 0.13
CA ARG A 58 13.82 6.61 -0.52
C ARG A 58 14.16 6.37 -1.99
N SER A 59 13.38 6.98 -2.88
CA SER A 59 13.64 7.05 -4.32
C SER A 59 14.26 8.40 -4.68
N GLY A 60 15.60 8.47 -4.61
CA GLY A 60 16.32 9.73 -4.81
C GLY A 60 15.98 10.76 -3.74
N ARG A 61 15.27 11.83 -4.13
CA ARG A 61 14.82 12.90 -3.21
C ARG A 61 13.41 12.69 -2.67
N VAL A 62 12.68 11.68 -3.14
CA VAL A 62 11.29 11.42 -2.77
C VAL A 62 11.22 10.24 -1.82
N THR A 63 10.51 10.40 -0.71
CA THR A 63 10.11 9.29 0.15
C THR A 63 8.85 8.67 -0.43
N CYS A 64 8.95 7.40 -0.76
CA CYS A 64 7.85 6.58 -1.26
C CYS A 64 7.48 5.53 -0.20
N ILE A 65 6.35 4.88 -0.38
CA ILE A 65 6.06 3.64 0.34
C ILE A 65 7.06 2.56 -0.10
N ASN A 66 7.52 1.73 0.84
CA ASN A 66 8.34 0.58 0.50
C ASN A 66 7.52 -0.34 -0.44
N PRO A 67 8.06 -0.75 -1.61
CA PRO A 67 7.31 -1.60 -2.53
C PRO A 67 6.86 -2.92 -1.91
N ALA A 68 7.62 -3.48 -0.95
CA ALA A 68 7.20 -4.65 -0.20
C ALA A 68 5.91 -4.38 0.59
N VAL A 69 5.74 -3.20 1.18
CA VAL A 69 4.52 -2.78 1.90
C VAL A 69 3.34 -2.51 0.96
N GLN A 70 3.61 -2.12 -0.29
CA GLN A 70 2.55 -1.87 -1.28
C GLN A 70 1.95 -3.15 -1.88
N LEU A 71 2.75 -4.21 -2.07
CA LEU A 71 2.32 -5.43 -2.76
C LEU A 71 1.18 -6.21 -2.05
N PRO A 72 1.09 -6.32 -0.71
CA PRO A 72 -0.02 -7.00 -0.02
C PRO A 72 -1.41 -6.45 -0.38
N TRP A 73 -1.50 -5.17 -0.78
CA TRP A 73 -2.76 -4.58 -1.26
C TRP A 73 -3.28 -5.22 -2.54
N LYS A 74 -2.41 -5.87 -3.30
CA LYS A 74 -2.68 -6.52 -4.58
C LYS A 74 -2.85 -8.04 -4.45
N ALA A 75 -2.35 -8.61 -3.36
CA ALA A 75 -2.22 -10.06 -3.19
C ALA A 75 -3.54 -10.81 -3.00
N ARG A 76 -4.62 -10.17 -2.52
CA ARG A 76 -5.89 -10.86 -2.22
C ARG A 76 -6.50 -11.57 -3.43
N SER A 77 -6.45 -10.91 -4.58
CA SER A 77 -6.95 -11.42 -5.86
C SER A 77 -6.22 -10.65 -6.96
N PRO A 78 -4.97 -11.03 -7.29
CA PRO A 78 -4.15 -10.27 -8.22
C PRO A 78 -4.76 -10.27 -9.62
N ARG A 79 -4.80 -9.09 -10.26
CA ARG A 79 -5.11 -8.97 -11.69
C ARG A 79 -3.82 -9.10 -12.51
N ASP A 80 -3.93 -9.22 -13.83
CA ASP A 80 -2.76 -9.31 -14.72
C ASP A 80 -1.73 -8.20 -14.51
N ARG A 81 -2.19 -6.97 -14.29
CA ARG A 81 -1.32 -5.83 -13.98
C ARG A 81 -0.61 -6.00 -12.63
N ASP A 82 -1.31 -6.53 -11.63
CA ASP A 82 -0.75 -6.74 -10.30
C ASP A 82 0.31 -7.84 -10.32
N GLU A 83 0.10 -8.89 -11.10
CA GLU A 83 1.10 -9.93 -11.38
C GLU A 83 2.33 -9.38 -12.11
N GLN A 84 2.14 -8.51 -13.10
CA GLN A 84 3.25 -7.83 -13.78
C GLN A 84 4.06 -6.98 -12.80
N ASP A 85 3.38 -6.19 -11.95
CA ASP A 85 4.03 -5.39 -10.92
C ASP A 85 4.82 -6.26 -9.95
N TYR A 86 4.24 -7.38 -9.48
CA TYR A 86 4.93 -8.33 -8.61
C TYR A 86 6.18 -8.92 -9.28
N ARG A 87 6.08 -9.43 -10.51
CA ARG A 87 7.21 -10.00 -11.27
C ARG A 87 8.33 -8.98 -11.51
N LEU A 88 8.00 -7.71 -11.69
CA LEU A 88 8.99 -6.65 -11.88
C LEU A 88 9.64 -6.22 -10.56
N VAL A 89 8.87 -6.13 -9.47
CA VAL A 89 9.34 -5.58 -8.20
C VAL A 89 10.00 -6.64 -7.32
N HIS A 90 9.38 -7.81 -7.19
CA HIS A 90 9.81 -8.85 -6.24
C HIS A 90 11.29 -9.24 -6.37
N PRO A 91 11.87 -9.48 -7.57
CA PRO A 91 13.28 -9.85 -7.70
C PRO A 91 14.25 -8.74 -7.28
N ARG A 92 13.80 -7.47 -7.32
CA ARG A 92 14.60 -6.28 -6.99
C ARG A 92 14.56 -5.94 -5.50
N LEU A 93 13.64 -6.53 -4.75
CA LEU A 93 13.57 -6.36 -3.30
C LEU A 93 14.77 -7.02 -2.62
N PRO A 94 15.36 -6.40 -1.58
CA PRO A 94 16.30 -7.08 -0.70
C PRO A 94 15.74 -8.37 -0.11
N ALA A 95 16.60 -9.33 0.24
CA ALA A 95 16.15 -10.63 0.75
C ALA A 95 15.26 -10.54 2.01
N ALA A 96 15.52 -9.57 2.89
CA ALA A 96 14.67 -9.32 4.06
C ALA A 96 13.27 -8.85 3.67
N GLU A 97 13.17 -7.96 2.68
CA GLU A 97 11.89 -7.43 2.17
C GLU A 97 11.06 -8.51 1.47
N ARG A 98 11.69 -9.40 0.72
CA ARG A 98 11.01 -10.56 0.11
C ARG A 98 10.43 -11.50 1.16
N ARG A 99 11.21 -11.82 2.20
CA ARG A 99 10.75 -12.63 3.34
C ARG A 99 9.57 -11.98 4.04
N TRP A 100 9.69 -10.70 4.38
CA TRP A 100 8.60 -9.96 5.02
C TRP A 100 7.33 -9.94 4.17
N LEU A 101 7.46 -9.67 2.85
CA LEU A 101 6.32 -9.68 1.94
C LEU A 101 5.61 -11.03 1.92
N ARG A 102 6.36 -12.12 1.79
CA ARG A 102 5.79 -13.48 1.78
C ARG A 102 5.05 -13.78 3.08
N ASP A 103 5.65 -13.44 4.22
CA ASP A 103 5.03 -13.70 5.53
C ASP A 103 3.76 -12.83 5.72
N ALA A 104 3.80 -11.57 5.28
CA ALA A 104 2.64 -10.68 5.27
C ALA A 104 1.50 -11.17 4.36
N VAL A 105 1.82 -11.67 3.16
CA VAL A 105 0.84 -12.24 2.24
C VAL A 105 0.24 -13.52 2.79
N ARG A 106 1.06 -14.44 3.33
CA ARG A 106 0.56 -15.67 3.98
C ARG A 106 -0.37 -15.39 5.14
N LEU A 107 -0.05 -14.36 5.94
CA LEU A 107 -0.86 -13.98 7.09
C LEU A 107 -2.20 -13.36 6.69
N ALA A 108 -2.20 -12.41 5.75
CA ALA A 108 -3.38 -11.64 5.40
C ALA A 108 -4.24 -12.26 4.28
N HIS A 109 -3.62 -13.03 3.37
CA HIS A 109 -4.25 -13.61 2.19
C HIS A 109 -3.69 -15.03 1.92
N PRO A 110 -3.97 -16.01 2.79
CA PRO A 110 -3.44 -17.37 2.66
C PRO A 110 -3.82 -18.05 1.33
N GLU A 111 -4.97 -17.69 0.76
CA GLU A 111 -5.46 -18.19 -0.54
C GLU A 111 -4.80 -17.51 -1.76
N SER A 112 -3.93 -16.52 -1.54
CA SER A 112 -3.25 -15.81 -2.62
C SER A 112 -2.31 -16.75 -3.38
N PRO A 113 -2.21 -16.65 -4.72
CA PRO A 113 -1.16 -17.35 -5.47
C PRO A 113 0.25 -16.95 -5.01
N TRP A 114 0.41 -15.77 -4.39
CA TRP A 114 1.69 -15.30 -3.87
C TRP A 114 2.03 -15.87 -2.48
N ALA A 115 1.09 -16.54 -1.81
CA ALA A 115 1.32 -17.17 -0.49
C ALA A 115 2.15 -18.46 -0.59
N ALA A 116 2.13 -19.13 -1.75
CA ALA A 116 2.79 -20.42 -1.97
C ALA A 116 4.26 -20.32 -2.46
N GLY A 117 4.78 -19.12 -2.71
CA GLY A 117 6.16 -18.93 -3.21
C GLY A 117 7.25 -19.02 -2.12
N ASP A 118 8.46 -19.39 -2.54
CA ASP A 118 9.68 -19.47 -1.72
C ASP A 118 10.34 -18.10 -1.45
#